data_AF-A0A1J5S4T8-F1
#
_entry.id   AF-A0A1J5S4T8-F1
#
_cell.length_a   1.000
_cell.length_b   1.000
_cell.length_c   1.000
_cell.angle_alpha   90.00
_cell.angle_beta   90.00
_cell.angle_gamma   90.00
#
_symmetry.space_group_name_H-M   'P 1'
#
loop_
_entity.id
_entity.type
_entity.pdbx_description
1 polymer ?
#
loop_
_entity_poly.entity_id
_entity_poly.type
_entity_poly.pdbx_seq_one_letter_code
_entity_poly.pdbx_strand_id
1 'polypeptide(L)'
;MSYKLFVSELNNFYKLDSNKEVHYEIAQKIIRDNWIKKGLYDELIDFVIENWDSGNCDDFIEPFEKILLKESHIQRFKKLWGKIIYNRLVKLNDTLSDFKNKNLQINVSEIDKIDVSGFNIFSVDSYKNIKRVLAFRRQFLLDGLAKYREGLTSFNDKNALEKIDHLQIGLKSLDKSKLKSKNWR
;
A
#
# COMPACT_ATOMS: atom_id res chain seq x y z
N MET A 1 17.44 9.11 0.84
CA MET A 1 17.97 10.35 0.19
C MET A 1 16.89 10.95 -0.72
N SER A 2 16.12 10.10 -1.40
CA SER A 2 14.91 10.41 -2.16
C SER A 2 13.85 11.23 -1.41
N TYR A 3 13.52 10.94 -0.14
CA TYR A 3 12.54 11.75 0.60
C TYR A 3 12.94 13.21 0.74
N LYS A 4 14.19 13.48 1.13
CA LYS A 4 14.69 14.87 1.25
C LYS A 4 14.67 15.59 -0.09
N LEU A 5 14.99 14.89 -1.18
CA LEU A 5 14.94 15.44 -2.53
C LEU A 5 13.50 15.79 -2.92
N PHE A 6 12.56 14.86 -2.73
CA PHE A 6 11.15 15.08 -3.05
C PHE A 6 10.56 16.26 -2.24
N VAL A 7 10.84 16.31 -0.93
CA VAL A 7 10.42 17.41 -0.06
C VAL A 7 11.06 18.74 -0.48
N SER A 8 12.32 18.73 -0.90
CA SER A 8 12.98 19.93 -1.44
C SER A 8 12.30 20.43 -2.71
N GLU A 9 11.97 19.54 -3.66
CA GLU A 9 11.24 19.92 -4.86
C GLU A 9 9.83 20.43 -4.55
N LEU A 10 9.15 19.85 -3.54
CA LEU A 10 7.85 20.33 -3.09
C LEU A 10 7.92 21.71 -2.45
N ASN A 11 8.94 21.98 -1.64
CA ASN A 11 9.18 23.31 -1.09
C ASN A 11 9.50 24.33 -2.21
N ASN A 12 10.27 23.91 -3.21
CA ASN A 12 10.59 24.78 -4.36
C ASN A 12 9.36 25.05 -5.22
N PHE A 13 8.47 24.06 -5.41
CA PHE A 13 7.19 24.23 -6.09
C PHE A 13 6.38 25.37 -5.46
N TYR A 14 6.20 25.37 -4.13
CA TYR A 14 5.47 26.43 -3.43
C TYR A 14 6.19 27.78 -3.38
N LYS A 15 7.53 27.81 -3.46
CA LYS A 15 8.29 29.07 -3.56
C LYS A 15 8.11 29.74 -4.92
N LEU A 16 8.03 28.96 -6.00
CA LEU A 16 7.95 29.45 -7.38
C LEU A 16 6.51 29.73 -7.82
N ASP A 17 5.54 28.96 -7.32
CA ASP A 17 4.12 29.06 -7.66
C ASP A 17 3.32 29.74 -6.52
N SER A 18 3.97 30.58 -5.71
CA SER A 18 3.46 31.20 -4.47
C SER A 18 2.16 32.01 -4.61
N ASN A 19 1.72 32.27 -5.84
CA ASN A 19 0.46 32.94 -6.16
C ASN A 19 -0.71 31.98 -6.45
N LYS A 20 -0.52 30.65 -6.34
CA LYS A 20 -1.59 29.67 -6.54
C LYS A 20 -1.78 28.83 -5.27
N GLU A 21 -2.99 28.86 -4.72
CA GLU A 21 -3.43 27.93 -3.68
C GLU A 21 -3.59 26.51 -4.26
N VAL A 22 -2.48 25.88 -4.63
CA VAL A 22 -2.46 24.48 -5.06
C VAL A 22 -2.49 23.59 -3.83
N HIS A 23 -3.45 22.67 -3.76
CA HIS A 23 -3.54 21.72 -2.66
C HIS A 23 -2.30 20.79 -2.61
N TYR A 24 -1.86 20.43 -1.40
CA TYR A 24 -0.66 19.61 -1.16
C TYR A 24 -0.60 18.33 -2.00
N GLU A 25 -1.71 17.59 -2.05
CA GLU A 25 -1.82 16.36 -2.83
C GLU A 25 -1.67 16.57 -4.34
N ILE A 26 -2.13 17.71 -4.86
CA ILE A 26 -1.98 18.06 -6.28
C ILE A 26 -0.51 18.33 -6.58
N ALA A 27 0.17 19.10 -5.72
CA ALA A 27 1.60 19.37 -5.87
C ALA A 27 2.43 18.07 -5.83
N GLN A 28 2.10 17.13 -4.94
CA GLN A 28 2.75 15.82 -4.91
C GLN A 28 2.56 15.04 -6.23
N LYS A 29 1.36 15.04 -6.80
CA LYS A 29 1.06 14.38 -8.08
C LYS A 29 1.86 15.01 -9.23
N ILE A 30 2.00 16.33 -9.26
CA ILE A 30 2.80 17.04 -10.27
C ILE A 30 4.28 16.61 -10.19
N ILE A 31 4.84 16.57 -8.98
CA ILE A 31 6.25 16.17 -8.78
C ILE A 31 6.46 14.71 -9.18
N ARG A 32 5.55 13.82 -8.76
CA ARG A 32 5.55 12.41 -9.18
C ARG A 32 5.59 12.30 -10.70
N ASP A 33 4.70 12.98 -11.40
CA ASP A 33 4.61 12.89 -12.87
C ASP A 33 5.86 13.44 -13.55
N ASN A 34 6.49 14.47 -12.97
CA ASN A 34 7.78 14.97 -13.42
C ASN A 34 8.91 13.96 -13.20
N TRP A 35 8.93 13.25 -12.07
CA TRP A 35 9.92 12.20 -11.78
C TRP A 35 9.75 11.00 -12.72
N ILE A 36 8.51 10.61 -13.00
CA ILE A 36 8.19 9.59 -14.01
C ILE A 36 8.78 10.00 -15.37
N LYS A 37 8.51 11.24 -15.83
CA LYS A 37 9.04 11.74 -17.12
C LYS A 37 10.56 11.78 -17.18
N LYS A 38 11.23 11.98 -16.04
CA LYS A 38 12.69 11.99 -15.93
C LYS A 38 13.30 10.59 -15.75
N GLY A 39 12.49 9.53 -15.65
CA GLY A 39 12.97 8.17 -15.41
C GLY A 39 13.51 7.93 -13.99
N LEU A 40 13.16 8.78 -13.01
CA LEU A 40 13.61 8.69 -11.61
C LEU A 40 12.82 7.64 -10.82
N TYR A 41 12.78 6.42 -11.35
CA TYR A 41 11.90 5.37 -10.85
C TYR A 41 12.36 4.83 -9.50
N ASP A 42 13.66 4.64 -9.29
CA ASP A 42 14.17 4.09 -8.04
C ASP A 42 14.01 5.09 -6.89
N GLU A 43 14.23 6.38 -7.17
CA GLU A 43 13.99 7.47 -6.23
C GLU A 43 12.51 7.59 -5.88
N LEU A 44 11.62 7.46 -6.87
CA LEU A 44 10.18 7.51 -6.65
C LEU A 44 9.70 6.32 -5.79
N ILE A 45 10.24 5.12 -6.04
CA ILE A 45 9.97 3.95 -5.19
C ILE A 45 10.43 4.20 -3.75
N ASP A 46 11.66 4.68 -3.57
CA ASP A 46 12.20 4.93 -2.24
C ASP A 46 11.37 6.02 -1.52
N PHE A 47 10.94 7.07 -2.23
CA PHE A 47 10.03 8.07 -1.67
C PHE A 47 8.70 7.46 -1.20
N VAL A 48 8.07 6.62 -2.04
CA VAL A 48 6.81 5.95 -1.66
C VAL A 48 7.00 5.08 -0.42
N ILE A 49 8.09 4.32 -0.37
CA ILE A 49 8.41 3.41 0.73
C ILE A 49 8.69 4.17 2.04
N GLU A 50 9.40 5.30 1.96
CA GLU A 50 9.74 6.15 3.11
C GLU A 50 8.52 6.92 3.65
N ASN A 51 7.57 7.30 2.78
CA ASN A 51 6.46 8.20 3.14
C ASN A 51 5.13 7.51 3.47
N TRP A 52 4.92 6.25 3.06
CA TRP A 52 3.68 5.50 3.31
C TRP A 52 3.91 4.21 4.11
N ASP A 53 4.20 4.37 5.40
CA ASP A 53 4.39 3.27 6.37
C ASP A 53 3.15 2.37 6.54
N SER A 54 1.97 2.87 6.22
CA SER A 54 0.69 2.15 6.20
C SER A 54 0.42 1.44 4.88
N GLY A 55 1.21 1.74 3.84
CA GLY A 55 0.99 1.25 2.48
C GLY A 55 -0.20 1.90 1.76
N ASN A 56 -0.78 2.98 2.28
CA ASN A 56 -1.88 3.69 1.62
C ASN A 56 -1.41 4.73 0.59
N CYS A 57 -0.96 4.24 -0.55
CA CYS A 57 -0.43 5.07 -1.63
C CYS A 57 -1.04 4.77 -3.01
N ASP A 58 -2.10 3.97 -3.09
CA ASP A 58 -2.65 3.44 -4.35
C ASP A 58 -2.90 4.53 -5.41
N ASP A 59 -3.67 5.56 -5.06
CA ASP A 59 -3.99 6.65 -5.97
C ASP A 59 -2.75 7.46 -6.39
N PHE A 60 -1.76 7.53 -5.50
CA PHE A 60 -0.50 8.18 -5.80
C PHE A 60 0.32 7.34 -6.77
N ILE A 61 0.41 6.02 -6.58
CA ILE A 61 1.27 5.15 -7.40
C ILE A 61 0.63 4.70 -8.71
N GLU A 62 -0.69 4.78 -8.88
CA GLU A 62 -1.37 4.23 -10.06
C GLU A 62 -0.75 4.69 -11.41
N PRO A 63 -0.42 5.97 -11.64
CA PRO A 63 0.21 6.38 -12.90
C PRO A 63 1.62 5.80 -13.07
N PHE A 64 2.36 5.69 -11.98
CA PHE A 64 3.70 5.13 -11.98
C PHE A 64 3.68 3.62 -12.23
N GLU A 65 2.73 2.91 -11.63
CA GLU A 65 2.49 1.49 -11.83
C GLU A 65 2.26 1.17 -13.32
N LYS A 66 1.40 1.94 -13.99
CA LYS A 66 1.13 1.79 -15.42
C LYS A 66 2.40 1.92 -16.27
N ILE A 67 3.31 2.81 -15.89
CA ILE A 67 4.61 2.98 -16.57
C ILE A 67 5.52 1.79 -16.33
N LEU A 68 5.62 1.31 -15.08
CA LEU A 68 6.43 0.13 -14.76
C LEU A 68 5.98 -1.11 -15.53
N LEU A 69 4.68 -1.30 -15.71
CA LEU A 69 4.10 -2.38 -16.50
C LEU A 69 4.41 -2.20 -17.99
N LYS A 70 4.08 -1.03 -18.56
CA LYS A 70 4.28 -0.72 -19.98
C LYS A 70 5.73 -0.88 -20.43
N GLU A 71 6.68 -0.47 -19.59
CA GLU A 71 8.11 -0.50 -19.88
C GLU A 71 8.81 -1.76 -19.36
N SER A 72 8.06 -2.76 -18.87
CA SER A 72 8.60 -4.06 -18.42
C SER A 72 9.60 -3.98 -17.25
N HIS A 73 9.43 -3.03 -16.34
CA HIS A 73 10.28 -2.87 -15.14
C HIS A 73 9.86 -3.80 -13.99
N ILE A 74 9.91 -5.12 -14.22
CA ILE A 74 9.46 -6.13 -13.26
C ILE A 74 10.09 -6.00 -11.86
N GLN A 75 11.40 -5.78 -11.77
CA GLN A 75 12.09 -5.73 -10.48
C GLN A 75 11.64 -4.53 -9.64
N ARG A 76 11.43 -3.38 -10.30
CA ARG A 76 10.94 -2.15 -9.67
C ARG A 76 9.49 -2.30 -9.22
N PHE A 77 8.66 -2.90 -10.06
CA PHE A 77 7.27 -3.24 -9.72
C PHE A 77 7.21 -4.16 -8.48
N LYS A 78 8.04 -5.20 -8.45
CA LYS A 78 8.14 -6.11 -7.30
C LYS A 78 8.65 -5.44 -6.03
N LYS A 79 9.65 -4.56 -6.14
CA LYS A 79 10.18 -3.77 -5.02
C LYS A 79 9.09 -2.88 -4.42
N LEU A 80 8.37 -2.13 -5.27
CA LEU A 80 7.29 -1.24 -4.87
C LEU A 80 6.16 -2.01 -4.17
N TRP A 81 5.54 -2.95 -4.86
CA TRP A 81 4.38 -3.68 -4.34
C TRP A 81 4.72 -4.60 -3.18
N GLY A 82 5.89 -5.27 -3.22
CA GLY A 82 6.35 -6.10 -2.11
C GLY A 82 6.38 -5.31 -0.79
N LYS A 83 6.88 -4.08 -0.83
CA LYS A 83 6.95 -3.21 0.35
C LYS A 83 5.59 -2.69 0.80
N ILE A 84 4.70 -2.35 -0.13
CA ILE A 84 3.32 -1.97 0.18
C ILE A 84 2.58 -3.10 0.88
N ILE A 85 2.67 -4.33 0.33
CA ILE A 85 2.08 -5.53 0.92
C ILE A 85 2.67 -5.82 2.30
N TYR A 86 4.00 -5.70 2.46
CA TYR A 86 4.66 -5.84 3.75
C TYR A 86 4.08 -4.89 4.81
N ASN A 87 3.99 -3.59 4.50
CA ASN A 87 3.50 -2.56 5.42
C ASN A 87 2.03 -2.83 5.82
N ARG A 88 1.16 -3.15 4.85
CA ARG A 88 -0.24 -3.52 5.11
C ARG A 88 -0.36 -4.76 5.99
N LEU A 89 0.47 -5.77 5.73
CA LEU A 89 0.49 -7.02 6.48
C LEU A 89 0.99 -6.83 7.92
N VAL A 90 1.94 -5.92 8.16
CA VAL A 90 2.35 -5.51 9.50
C VAL A 90 1.15 -4.92 10.25
N LYS A 91 0.47 -3.92 9.67
CA LYS A 91 -0.69 -3.31 10.33
C LYS A 91 -1.82 -4.34 10.56
N LEU A 92 -2.09 -5.25 9.62
CA LEU A 92 -3.06 -6.33 9.84
C LEU A 92 -2.67 -7.18 11.05
N ASN A 93 -1.41 -7.62 11.13
CA ASN A 93 -0.88 -8.44 12.23
C ASN A 93 -0.90 -7.72 13.58
N ASP A 94 -0.71 -6.40 13.60
CA ASP A 94 -0.87 -5.59 14.81
C ASP A 94 -2.33 -5.68 15.31
N THR A 95 -3.30 -5.52 14.42
CA THR A 95 -4.74 -5.68 14.75
C THR A 95 -5.05 -7.07 15.31
N LEU A 96 -4.53 -8.13 14.67
CA LEU A 96 -4.72 -9.50 15.14
C LEU A 96 -4.12 -9.69 16.54
N SER A 97 -3.02 -9.00 16.83
CA SER A 97 -2.39 -9.02 18.15
C SER A 97 -3.22 -8.24 19.17
N ASP A 98 -3.84 -7.12 18.80
CA ASP A 98 -4.77 -6.38 19.66
C ASP A 98 -6.01 -7.22 20.03
N PHE A 99 -6.55 -8.00 19.09
CA PHE A 99 -7.62 -8.96 19.38
C PHE A 99 -7.19 -9.98 20.44
N LYS A 100 -6.00 -10.57 20.26
CA LYS A 100 -5.42 -11.51 21.23
C LYS A 100 -5.24 -10.87 22.60
N ASN A 101 -4.66 -9.67 22.65
CA ASN A 101 -4.39 -8.96 23.91
C ASN A 101 -5.68 -8.58 24.66
N LYS A 102 -6.77 -8.34 23.93
CA LYS A 102 -8.10 -8.08 24.48
C LYS A 102 -8.94 -9.35 24.73
N ASN A 103 -8.37 -10.53 24.54
CA ASN A 103 -9.07 -11.83 24.62
C ASN A 103 -10.35 -11.90 23.75
N LEU A 104 -10.34 -11.23 22.60
CA LEU A 104 -11.46 -11.22 21.66
C LEU A 104 -11.34 -12.39 20.69
N GLN A 105 -12.45 -13.11 20.49
CA GLN A 105 -12.53 -14.14 19.45
C GLN A 105 -12.73 -13.51 18.07
N ILE A 106 -12.10 -14.11 17.06
CA ILE A 106 -12.25 -13.74 15.66
C ILE A 106 -13.16 -14.76 14.99
N ASN A 107 -14.33 -14.31 14.56
CA ASN A 107 -15.21 -15.07 13.67
C ASN A 107 -15.08 -14.51 12.25
N VAL A 108 -14.39 -15.24 11.37
CA VAL A 108 -14.13 -14.79 9.99
C VAL A 108 -15.43 -14.49 9.24
N SER A 109 -16.47 -15.31 9.41
CA SER A 109 -17.76 -15.11 8.74
C SER A 109 -18.49 -13.84 9.18
N GLU A 110 -18.26 -13.37 10.41
CA GLU A 110 -18.73 -12.06 10.85
C GLU A 110 -17.90 -10.96 10.23
N ILE A 111 -16.57 -11.09 10.26
CA ILE A 111 -15.64 -10.10 9.68
C ILE A 111 -15.94 -9.86 8.20
N ASP A 112 -16.26 -10.92 7.45
CA ASP A 112 -16.62 -10.86 6.02
C ASP A 112 -17.87 -10.02 5.75
N LYS A 113 -18.78 -9.91 6.71
CA LYS A 113 -20.06 -9.19 6.57
C LYS A 113 -19.98 -7.75 7.06
N ILE A 114 -18.87 -7.34 7.67
CA ILE A 114 -18.73 -5.99 8.19
C ILE A 114 -18.53 -5.02 7.02
N ASP A 115 -19.42 -4.04 6.95
CA ASP A 115 -19.26 -2.94 6.01
C ASP A 115 -18.08 -2.04 6.40
N VAL A 116 -17.17 -1.88 5.46
CA VAL A 116 -15.97 -1.04 5.56
C VAL A 116 -16.09 0.21 4.69
N SER A 117 -17.23 0.41 4.03
CA SER A 117 -17.53 1.65 3.29
C SER A 117 -17.39 2.86 4.23
N GLY A 118 -16.86 3.96 3.70
CA GLY A 118 -16.61 5.17 4.49
C GLY A 118 -15.56 5.02 5.60
N PHE A 119 -14.76 3.95 5.61
CA PHE A 119 -13.61 3.86 6.52
C PHE A 119 -12.58 4.91 6.12
N ASN A 120 -12.44 5.96 6.93
CA ASN A 120 -11.45 7.01 6.71
C ASN A 120 -10.20 6.72 7.56
N ILE A 121 -9.10 6.40 6.90
CA ILE A 121 -7.81 6.08 7.56
C ILE A 121 -7.19 7.27 8.31
N PHE A 122 -7.63 8.49 8.03
CA PHE A 122 -7.18 9.70 8.70
C PHE A 122 -8.09 10.09 9.88
N SER A 123 -9.22 9.39 10.05
CA SER A 123 -10.15 9.63 11.14
C SER A 123 -9.93 8.66 12.30
N VAL A 124 -9.70 9.21 13.49
CA VAL A 124 -9.61 8.43 14.74
C VAL A 124 -10.89 7.64 14.99
N ASP A 125 -12.04 8.16 14.58
CA ASP A 125 -13.33 7.50 14.79
C ASP A 125 -13.44 6.18 14.04
N SER A 126 -12.83 6.07 12.86
CA SER A 126 -12.78 4.82 12.08
C SER A 126 -12.09 3.69 12.86
N TYR A 127 -11.20 4.02 13.80
CA TYR A 127 -10.41 3.04 14.56
C TYR A 127 -11.03 2.61 15.89
N LYS A 128 -12.17 3.18 16.29
CA LYS A 128 -12.84 2.84 17.56
C LYS A 128 -13.40 1.41 17.56
N ASN A 129 -13.86 0.91 16.41
CA ASN A 129 -14.40 -0.45 16.28
C ASN A 129 -13.33 -1.40 15.72
N ILE A 130 -12.70 -2.19 16.60
CA ILE A 130 -11.61 -3.09 16.23
C ILE A 130 -12.02 -4.17 15.20
N LYS A 131 -13.27 -4.66 15.22
CA LYS A 131 -13.78 -5.61 14.22
C LYS A 131 -13.85 -4.95 12.84
N ARG A 132 -14.30 -3.70 12.76
CA ARG A 132 -14.32 -2.92 11.51
C ARG A 132 -12.90 -2.61 11.02
N VAL A 133 -11.97 -2.29 11.91
CA VAL A 133 -10.55 -2.10 11.55
C VAL A 133 -9.95 -3.38 10.96
N LEU A 134 -10.23 -4.54 11.54
CA LEU A 134 -9.77 -5.83 11.04
C LEU A 134 -10.37 -6.14 9.66
N ALA A 135 -11.68 -5.95 9.49
CA ALA A 135 -12.34 -6.10 8.20
C ALA A 135 -11.73 -5.19 7.13
N PHE A 136 -11.53 -3.90 7.46
CA PHE A 136 -10.92 -2.93 6.55
C PHE A 136 -9.50 -3.33 6.17
N ARG A 137 -8.63 -3.62 7.14
CA ARG A 137 -7.22 -3.99 6.87
C ARG A 137 -7.13 -5.26 6.03
N ARG A 138 -8.02 -6.22 6.25
CA ARG A 138 -8.12 -7.44 5.45
C ARG A 138 -8.53 -7.12 4.01
N GLN A 139 -9.62 -6.37 3.81
CA GLN A 139 -10.08 -5.97 2.47
C GLN A 139 -9.00 -5.18 1.73
N PHE A 140 -8.42 -4.18 2.40
CA PHE A 140 -7.40 -3.31 1.84
C PHE A 140 -6.14 -4.07 1.40
N LEU A 141 -5.78 -5.13 2.12
CA LEU A 141 -4.68 -6.00 1.73
C LEU A 141 -5.07 -6.94 0.57
N LEU A 142 -6.30 -7.48 0.55
CA LEU A 142 -6.80 -8.28 -0.56
C LEU A 142 -6.83 -7.49 -1.87
N ASP A 143 -7.28 -6.24 -1.83
CA ASP A 143 -7.33 -5.35 -3.00
C ASP A 143 -5.91 -5.05 -3.53
N GLY A 144 -4.96 -4.78 -2.62
CA GLY A 144 -3.56 -4.60 -2.98
C GLY A 144 -2.94 -5.85 -3.60
N LEU A 145 -3.27 -7.04 -3.08
CA LEU A 145 -2.80 -8.30 -3.67
C LEU A 145 -3.41 -8.55 -5.05
N ALA A 146 -4.67 -8.17 -5.27
CA ALA A 146 -5.29 -8.30 -6.59
C ALA A 146 -4.53 -7.49 -7.64
N LYS A 147 -4.24 -6.21 -7.36
CA LYS A 147 -3.44 -5.32 -8.23
C LYS A 147 -2.03 -5.88 -8.46
N TYR A 148 -1.36 -6.29 -7.38
CA TYR A 148 -0.01 -6.86 -7.50
C TYR A 148 0.00 -8.13 -8.37
N ARG A 149 -0.98 -9.02 -8.17
CA ARG A 149 -1.15 -10.26 -8.94
C ARG A 149 -1.38 -9.97 -10.42
N GLU A 150 -2.22 -8.99 -10.75
CA GLU A 150 -2.50 -8.58 -12.13
C GLU A 150 -1.23 -8.12 -12.85
N GLY A 151 -0.42 -7.28 -12.21
CA GLY A 151 0.85 -6.87 -12.79
C GLY A 151 1.88 -8.00 -12.91
N LEU A 152 1.97 -8.89 -11.92
CA LEU A 152 2.83 -10.09 -12.01
C LEU A 152 2.39 -11.04 -13.13
N THR A 153 1.08 -11.13 -13.38
CA THR A 153 0.52 -11.90 -14.51
C THR A 153 0.98 -11.29 -15.83
N SER A 154 0.92 -9.96 -15.96
CA SER A 154 1.43 -9.24 -17.13
C SER A 154 2.93 -9.50 -17.40
N PHE A 155 3.71 -9.80 -16.35
CA PHE A 155 5.12 -10.18 -16.47
C PHE A 155 5.40 -11.68 -16.59
N ASN A 156 4.38 -12.54 -16.54
CA ASN A 156 4.52 -14.00 -16.50
C ASN A 156 5.40 -14.54 -15.35
N ASP A 157 5.43 -13.86 -14.19
CA ASP A 157 6.25 -14.28 -13.03
C ASP A 157 5.53 -15.33 -12.15
N LYS A 158 5.58 -16.59 -12.59
CA LYS A 158 4.90 -17.72 -11.92
C LYS A 158 5.31 -17.89 -10.45
N ASN A 159 6.60 -17.74 -10.15
CA ASN A 159 7.12 -17.91 -8.79
C ASN A 159 6.56 -16.84 -7.83
N ALA A 160 6.40 -15.60 -8.31
CA ALA A 160 5.80 -14.55 -7.49
C ALA A 160 4.29 -14.77 -7.31
N LEU A 161 3.60 -15.27 -8.34
CA LEU A 161 2.16 -15.58 -8.27
C LEU A 161 1.84 -16.64 -7.20
N GLU A 162 2.64 -17.70 -7.10
CA GLU A 162 2.47 -18.73 -6.06
C GLU A 162 2.55 -18.16 -4.64
N LYS A 163 3.46 -17.19 -4.41
CA LYS A 163 3.58 -16.51 -3.11
C LYS A 163 2.33 -15.69 -2.79
N ILE A 164 1.74 -15.05 -3.80
CA ILE A 164 0.49 -14.29 -3.65
C ILE A 164 -0.65 -15.23 -3.26
N ASP A 165 -0.79 -16.35 -3.96
CA ASP A 165 -1.86 -17.32 -3.73
C ASP A 165 -1.80 -17.88 -2.29
N HIS A 166 -0.60 -18.21 -1.79
CA HIS A 166 -0.42 -18.64 -0.41
C HIS A 166 -0.85 -17.55 0.60
N LEU A 167 -0.49 -16.29 0.36
CA LEU A 167 -0.89 -15.20 1.25
C LEU A 167 -2.41 -14.96 1.21
N GLN A 168 -3.04 -15.04 0.03
CA GLN A 168 -4.50 -14.93 -0.11
C GLN A 168 -5.25 -15.99 0.70
N ILE A 169 -4.77 -17.24 0.71
CA ILE A 169 -5.34 -18.30 1.56
C ILE A 169 -5.29 -17.90 3.04
N GLY A 170 -4.12 -17.42 3.50
CA GLY A 170 -3.94 -16.95 4.88
C GLY A 170 -4.86 -15.79 5.25
N LEU A 171 -5.11 -14.86 4.32
CA LEU A 171 -6.01 -13.72 4.53
C LEU A 171 -7.46 -14.13 4.59
N LYS A 172 -7.88 -15.05 3.72
CA LYS A 172 -9.25 -15.58 3.72
C LYS A 172 -9.60 -16.19 5.06
N SER A 173 -8.68 -16.94 5.68
CA SER A 173 -8.89 -17.58 6.98
C SER A 173 -8.42 -16.76 8.19
N LEU A 174 -7.78 -15.60 7.98
CA LEU A 174 -7.08 -14.83 9.02
C LEU A 174 -6.09 -15.68 9.86
N ASP A 175 -5.44 -16.67 9.23
CA ASP A 175 -4.52 -17.58 9.90
C ASP A 175 -3.13 -16.95 10.04
N LYS A 176 -2.80 -16.51 11.26
CA LYS A 176 -1.53 -15.83 11.56
C LYS A 176 -0.28 -16.65 11.18
N SER A 177 -0.37 -17.99 11.16
CA SER A 177 0.76 -18.85 10.76
C SER A 177 1.13 -18.70 9.27
N LYS A 178 0.14 -18.31 8.44
CA LYS A 178 0.28 -18.08 7.00
C LYS A 178 0.51 -16.60 6.64
N LEU A 179 0.28 -15.69 7.58
CA LEU A 179 0.41 -14.23 7.43
C LEU A 179 1.81 -13.69 7.83
N LYS A 180 2.88 -14.38 7.42
CA LYS A 180 4.26 -14.01 7.78
C LYS A 180 4.75 -12.80 6.96
N SER A 181 4.83 -11.63 7.58
CA SER A 181 5.31 -10.40 6.94
C SER A 181 6.76 -10.47 6.47
N LYS A 182 7.63 -11.20 7.17
CA LYS A 182 9.06 -11.33 6.82
C LYS A 182 9.31 -11.82 5.39
N ASN A 183 8.36 -12.55 4.80
CA ASN A 183 8.47 -13.06 3.43
C ASN A 183 8.32 -11.98 2.35
N TRP A 184 7.97 -10.76 2.74
CA TRP A 184 7.68 -9.61 1.87
C TRP A 184 8.59 -8.40 2.14
N ARG A 185 9.57 -8.54 3.05
CA ARG A 185 10.43 -7.44 3.50
C ARG A 185 11.42 -6.99 2.43
#